data_AF-A0A925PUH5-F1
#
_entry.id   AF-A0A925PUH5-F1
#
_cell.length_a   1.000
_cell.length_b   1.000
_cell.length_c   1.000
_cell.angle_alpha   90.00
_cell.angle_beta   90.00
_cell.angle_gamma   90.00
#
_symmetry.space_group_name_H-M   'P 1'
#
loop_
_entity.id
_entity.type
_entity.pdbx_description
1 polymer ?
#
loop_
_entity_poly.entity_id
_entity_poly.type
_entity_poly.pdbx_seq_one_letter_code
_entity_poly.pdbx_strand_id
1 'polypeptide(L)'
;MTERWDIFCRIVDNYGDVGVSWRLARQVAREHKKRARLWLDDLTVLAKLRPEVDPSRDVQQLEQVEIRRIREPFDATEVADVVVETFGCDPPDAYVQAMAARAEKPHWINLEYLSAEEWVEASHALPSPNPRLPLVKHFFFPGFTPRTGGLLREESLIRRRDEFQGDAGAQAAFWRGLVGEAPPEDALKLSLFNYTGAPVESLARASVQYPGPVWLVAPEGVAATALERWRQSERSRESNRIFVVPFLPQDRYDLLLWACDVNFVRGEDSFVRAQWAGKPMVWHVYPQDDDAHWVKLAAFLARYTAGLDRSHAAAVTSLWEAWNRREPAASQDVGKPALGAAWAEFAGRREALEAHARAWCASLDHRRDLAAELVDFVDNTL
;
A
#
# COMPACT_ATOMS: atom_id res chain seq x y z
N MET A 1 8.03 17.85 -27.91
CA MET A 1 8.91 16.97 -27.12
C MET A 1 8.03 16.23 -26.12
N THR A 2 8.34 14.98 -25.76
CA THR A 2 7.56 14.28 -24.73
C THR A 2 7.77 14.95 -23.38
N GLU A 3 6.67 15.34 -22.71
CA GLU A 3 6.68 15.99 -21.40
C GLU A 3 7.41 15.13 -20.36
N ARG A 4 8.28 15.79 -19.58
CA ARG A 4 9.12 15.15 -18.58
C ARG A 4 8.54 15.32 -17.18
N TRP A 5 8.56 14.23 -16.43
CA TRP A 5 8.07 14.14 -15.06
C TRP A 5 9.23 13.75 -14.14
N ASP A 6 9.53 14.57 -13.14
CA ASP A 6 10.42 14.21 -12.05
C ASP A 6 9.60 13.92 -10.79
N ILE A 7 9.72 12.70 -10.28
CA ILE A 7 9.06 12.24 -9.06
C ILE A 7 10.14 12.11 -7.99
N PHE A 8 10.07 12.92 -6.93
CA PHE A 8 10.98 12.88 -5.80
C PHE A 8 10.36 12.12 -4.65
N CYS A 9 11.09 11.16 -4.12
CA CYS A 9 10.67 10.38 -2.96
C CYS A 9 11.85 10.23 -2.00
N ARG A 10 11.70 10.73 -0.78
CA ARG A 10 12.58 10.41 0.36
C ARG A 10 11.92 9.34 1.20
N ILE A 11 12.67 8.33 1.59
CA ILE A 11 12.10 7.14 2.23
C ILE A 11 11.96 7.37 3.73
N VAL A 12 10.72 7.46 4.20
CA VAL A 12 10.37 7.56 5.63
C VAL A 12 9.66 6.27 6.08
N ASP A 13 8.57 5.89 5.40
CA ASP A 13 7.84 4.64 5.65
C ASP A 13 8.33 3.49 4.75
N ASN A 14 9.65 3.26 4.74
CA ASN A 14 10.31 2.16 4.04
C ASN A 14 9.68 1.84 2.66
N TYR A 15 8.96 0.73 2.55
CA TYR A 15 8.36 0.21 1.33
C TYR A 15 7.06 0.92 0.92
N GLY A 16 6.42 1.67 1.82
CA GLY A 16 5.20 2.43 1.55
C GLY A 16 5.48 3.53 0.53
N ASP A 17 6.35 4.47 0.89
CA ASP A 17 6.64 5.66 0.08
C ASP A 17 7.22 5.27 -1.28
N VAL A 18 8.29 4.47 -1.29
CA VAL A 18 8.94 4.05 -2.53
C VAL A 18 8.04 3.12 -3.35
N GLY A 19 7.17 2.34 -2.72
CA GLY A 19 6.20 1.49 -3.41
C GLY A 19 5.18 2.29 -4.21
N VAL A 20 4.60 3.33 -3.58
CA VAL A 20 3.67 4.26 -4.23
C VAL A 20 4.39 5.05 -5.34
N SER A 21 5.53 5.66 -5.04
CA SER A 21 6.30 6.49 -5.98
C SER A 21 6.77 5.71 -7.20
N TRP A 22 7.24 4.46 -7.01
CA TRP A 22 7.61 3.59 -8.10
C TRP A 22 6.42 3.18 -8.96
N ARG A 23 5.29 2.83 -8.34
CA ARG A 23 4.07 2.46 -9.08
C ARG A 23 3.55 3.62 -9.92
N LEU A 24 3.49 4.82 -9.35
CA LEU A 24 3.15 6.04 -10.07
C LEU A 24 4.09 6.29 -11.25
N ALA A 25 5.41 6.24 -11.03
CA ALA A 25 6.40 6.48 -12.08
C ALA A 25 6.25 5.51 -13.26
N ARG A 26 6.02 4.22 -12.96
CA ARG A 26 5.76 3.20 -14.00
C ARG A 26 4.50 3.53 -14.79
N GLN A 27 3.42 3.92 -14.13
CA GLN A 27 2.13 4.18 -14.78
C GLN A 27 2.21 5.43 -15.67
N VAL A 28 2.80 6.51 -15.15
CA VAL A 28 3.08 7.75 -15.91
C VAL A 28 3.92 7.46 -17.16
N ALA A 29 4.95 6.62 -17.05
CA ALA A 29 5.78 6.24 -18.20
C ALA A 29 5.05 5.34 -19.19
N ARG A 30 4.43 4.26 -18.71
CA ARG A 30 3.91 3.18 -19.56
C ARG A 30 2.52 3.44 -20.11
N GLU A 31 1.62 3.96 -19.29
CA GLU A 31 0.21 4.14 -19.64
C GLU A 31 -0.01 5.52 -20.25
N HIS A 32 0.64 6.57 -19.71
CA HIS A 32 0.50 7.95 -20.18
C HIS A 32 1.61 8.43 -21.12
N LYS A 33 2.59 7.56 -21.43
CA LYS A 33 3.68 7.83 -22.40
C LYS A 33 4.50 9.09 -22.10
N LYS A 34 4.58 9.49 -20.82
CA LYS A 34 5.41 10.60 -20.36
C LYS A 34 6.83 10.12 -20.08
N ARG A 35 7.81 11.02 -19.99
CA ARG A 35 9.20 10.67 -19.60
C ARG A 35 9.38 10.79 -18.10
N ALA A 36 9.22 9.70 -17.36
CA ALA A 36 9.35 9.68 -15.91
C ALA A 36 10.79 9.45 -15.44
N ARG A 37 11.26 10.30 -14.53
CA ARG A 37 12.46 10.08 -13.72
C ARG A 37 12.08 10.02 -12.23
N LEU A 38 12.48 8.95 -11.56
CA LEU A 38 12.26 8.73 -10.13
C LEU A 38 13.56 9.01 -9.36
N TRP A 39 13.52 10.01 -8.49
CA TRP A 39 14.61 10.40 -7.62
C TRP A 39 14.43 9.82 -6.22
N LEU A 40 15.43 9.08 -5.73
CA LEU A 40 15.41 8.42 -4.41
C LEU A 40 16.67 8.71 -3.61
N ASP A 41 16.54 8.89 -2.30
CA ASP A 41 17.67 8.97 -1.37
C ASP A 41 18.31 7.59 -1.12
N ASP A 42 17.50 6.53 -1.02
CA ASP A 42 17.97 5.16 -0.81
C ASP A 42 17.45 4.14 -1.84
N LEU A 43 18.30 3.78 -2.80
CA LEU A 43 18.01 2.76 -3.80
C LEU A 43 17.94 1.32 -3.25
N THR A 44 18.45 1.05 -2.05
CA THR A 44 18.43 -0.31 -1.48
C THR A 44 17.01 -0.78 -1.18
N VAL A 45 16.11 0.15 -0.83
CA VAL A 45 14.70 -0.15 -0.55
C VAL A 45 13.95 -0.43 -1.85
N LEU A 46 14.19 0.34 -2.92
CA LEU A 46 13.63 0.03 -4.23
C LEU A 46 14.11 -1.33 -4.74
N ALA A 47 15.37 -1.69 -4.52
CA ALA A 47 15.92 -2.99 -4.93
C ALA A 47 15.25 -4.18 -4.23
N LYS A 48 14.60 -4.00 -3.08
CA LYS A 48 13.74 -5.04 -2.47
C LYS A 48 12.45 -5.24 -3.25
N LEU A 49 11.85 -4.15 -3.76
CA LEU A 49 10.64 -4.20 -4.59
C LEU A 49 10.92 -4.60 -6.04
N ARG A 50 12.12 -4.29 -6.54
CA ARG A 50 12.61 -4.55 -7.90
C ARG A 50 14.05 -5.06 -7.83
N PRO A 51 14.27 -6.38 -7.69
CA PRO A 51 15.61 -6.97 -7.60
C PRO A 51 16.55 -6.67 -8.77
N GLU A 52 16.01 -6.22 -9.91
CA GLU A 52 16.76 -5.78 -11.08
C GLU A 52 17.47 -4.43 -10.88
N VAL A 53 17.08 -3.65 -9.87
CA VAL A 53 17.75 -2.39 -9.51
C VAL A 53 19.06 -2.69 -8.81
N ASP A 54 20.15 -2.11 -9.31
CA ASP A 54 21.47 -2.18 -8.70
C ASP A 54 21.67 -0.95 -7.79
N PRO A 55 21.66 -1.09 -6.44
CA PRO A 55 21.79 0.05 -5.54
C PRO A 55 23.12 0.78 -5.65
N SER A 56 24.16 0.18 -6.25
CA SER A 56 25.46 0.83 -6.40
C SER A 56 25.50 1.86 -7.53
N ARG A 57 24.50 1.86 -8.42
CA ARG A 57 24.43 2.76 -9.58
C ARG A 57 23.52 3.95 -9.30
N ASP A 58 24.10 5.15 -9.39
CA ASP A 58 23.37 6.39 -9.16
C ASP A 58 22.37 6.74 -10.28
N VAL A 59 22.55 6.19 -11.49
CA VAL A 59 21.61 6.34 -12.62
C VAL A 59 21.40 5.00 -13.30
N GLN A 60 20.14 4.62 -13.52
CA GLN A 60 19.77 3.38 -14.23
C GLN A 60 18.38 3.47 -14.84
N GLN A 61 18.07 2.60 -15.79
CA GLN A 61 16.78 2.56 -16.47
C GLN A 61 16.10 1.22 -16.17
N LEU A 62 14.86 1.27 -15.71
CA LEU A 62 14.04 0.07 -15.52
C LEU A 62 12.60 0.37 -15.91
N GLU A 63 11.97 -0.52 -16.68
CA GLU A 63 10.54 -0.45 -16.98
C GLU A 63 10.06 0.89 -17.63
N GLN A 64 10.94 1.58 -18.38
CA GLN A 64 10.74 2.93 -18.97
C GLN A 64 10.82 4.11 -17.99
N VAL A 65 11.18 3.84 -16.74
CA VAL A 65 11.49 4.86 -15.72
C VAL A 65 13.00 5.00 -15.59
N GLU A 66 13.49 6.23 -15.63
CA GLU A 66 14.88 6.54 -15.28
C GLU A 66 14.96 6.70 -13.76
N ILE A 67 15.76 5.87 -13.09
CA ILE A 67 15.94 5.89 -11.65
C ILE A 67 17.23 6.64 -11.35
N ARG A 68 17.16 7.62 -10.45
CA ARG A 68 18.31 8.41 -10.02
C ARG A 68 18.43 8.47 -8.50
N ARG A 69 19.67 8.38 -8.01
CA ARG A 69 19.97 8.64 -6.60
C ARG A 69 20.09 10.15 -6.36
N ILE A 70 19.47 10.62 -5.28
CA ILE A 70 19.68 11.97 -4.75
C ILE A 70 21.07 11.99 -4.06
N ARG A 71 21.95 12.86 -4.53
CA ARG A 71 23.30 13.08 -3.98
C ARG A 71 23.47 14.55 -3.64
N GLU A 72 24.28 14.82 -2.62
CA GLU A 72 24.78 16.16 -2.34
C GLU A 72 26.28 16.25 -2.71
N PRO A 73 26.73 17.31 -3.42
CA PRO A 73 25.92 18.41 -3.95
C PRO A 73 25.00 17.94 -5.08
N PHE A 74 23.75 18.42 -5.10
CA PHE A 74 22.77 18.06 -6.13
C PHE A 74 23.01 18.81 -7.45
N ASP A 75 23.14 18.07 -8.55
CA ASP A 75 23.27 18.64 -9.89
C ASP A 75 21.88 18.90 -10.53
N ALA A 76 21.46 20.17 -10.52
CA ALA A 76 20.16 20.62 -11.01
C ALA A 76 20.17 21.03 -12.51
N THR A 77 20.94 20.33 -13.34
CA THR A 77 21.13 20.68 -14.76
C THR A 77 19.90 20.51 -15.65
N GLU A 78 18.99 19.61 -15.30
CA GLU A 78 17.80 19.33 -16.11
C GLU A 78 16.53 19.29 -15.27
N VAL A 79 15.81 20.41 -15.20
CA VAL A 79 14.50 20.50 -14.53
C VAL A 79 13.41 19.93 -15.45
N ALA A 80 12.52 19.12 -14.90
CA ALA A 80 11.38 18.53 -15.62
C ALA A 80 10.24 19.54 -15.84
N ASP A 81 9.30 19.21 -16.71
CA ASP A 81 8.12 20.05 -16.98
C ASP A 81 7.08 19.91 -15.86
N VAL A 82 7.03 18.71 -15.26
CA VAL A 82 6.22 18.39 -14.09
C VAL A 82 7.13 17.86 -12.99
N VAL A 83 6.95 18.38 -11.78
CA VAL A 83 7.70 17.99 -10.59
C VAL A 83 6.71 17.53 -9.54
N VAL A 84 6.76 16.24 -9.20
CA VAL A 84 5.97 15.63 -8.14
C VAL A 84 6.89 15.42 -6.95
N GLU A 85 6.71 16.17 -5.87
CA GLU A 85 7.24 15.79 -4.56
C GLU A 85 6.24 14.85 -3.90
N THR A 86 6.68 13.69 -3.43
CA THR A 86 5.79 12.77 -2.72
C THR A 86 5.93 12.98 -1.22
N PHE A 87 4.80 13.09 -0.52
CA PHE A 87 4.70 13.09 0.94
C PHE A 87 5.43 14.27 1.60
N GLY A 88 5.43 15.43 0.94
CA GLY A 88 6.15 16.61 1.43
C GLY A 88 7.65 16.38 1.60
N CYS A 89 8.27 15.51 0.80
CA CYS A 89 9.67 15.12 0.98
C CYS A 89 10.69 16.25 0.74
N ASP A 90 10.25 17.39 0.19
CA ASP A 90 11.05 18.52 -0.27
C ASP A 90 12.16 18.14 -1.27
N PRO A 91 12.02 18.46 -2.57
CA PRO A 91 13.10 18.32 -3.53
C PRO A 91 14.35 19.10 -3.09
N PRO A 92 15.56 18.70 -3.52
CA PRO A 92 16.79 19.40 -3.17
C PRO A 92 16.71 20.90 -3.49
N ASP A 93 17.21 21.75 -2.58
CA ASP A 93 17.12 23.22 -2.70
C ASP A 93 17.67 23.72 -4.05
N ALA A 94 18.79 23.15 -4.51
CA ALA A 94 19.39 23.49 -5.80
C ALA A 94 18.41 23.24 -6.97
N TYR A 95 17.63 22.17 -6.91
CA TYR A 95 16.60 21.86 -7.90
C TYR A 95 15.43 22.85 -7.84
N VAL A 96 14.97 23.20 -6.63
CA VAL A 96 13.91 24.20 -6.44
C VAL A 96 14.32 25.58 -6.96
N GLN A 97 15.58 25.99 -6.74
CA GLN A 97 16.11 27.23 -7.32
C GLN A 97 16.19 27.15 -8.84
N ALA A 98 16.59 26.01 -9.41
CA ALA A 98 16.60 25.80 -10.86
C ALA A 98 15.18 25.84 -11.46
N MET A 99 14.17 25.29 -10.78
CA MET A 99 12.76 25.43 -11.16
C MET A 99 12.36 26.91 -11.24
N ALA A 100 12.71 27.69 -10.21
CA ALA A 100 12.41 29.11 -10.16
C ALA A 100 13.16 29.94 -11.22
N ALA A 101 14.31 29.47 -11.70
CA ALA A 101 15.11 30.14 -12.73
C ALA A 101 14.61 29.90 -14.16
N ARG A 102 13.80 28.86 -14.42
CA ARG A 102 13.25 28.59 -15.77
C ARG A 102 12.37 29.75 -16.25
N ALA A 103 12.37 30.03 -17.55
CA ALA A 103 11.43 30.99 -18.14
C ALA A 103 9.98 30.51 -17.97
N GLU A 104 9.71 29.25 -18.35
CA GLU A 104 8.45 28.56 -18.09
C GLU A 104 8.60 27.72 -16.81
N LYS A 105 7.79 28.05 -15.79
CA LYS A 105 7.83 27.33 -14.51
C LYS A 105 7.24 25.94 -14.68
N PRO A 106 7.82 24.92 -14.05
CA PRO A 106 7.23 23.59 -14.06
C PRO A 106 5.95 23.56 -13.21
N HIS A 107 5.06 22.63 -13.52
CA HIS A 107 3.96 22.30 -12.63
C HIS A 107 4.52 21.57 -11.39
N TRP A 108 4.39 22.18 -10.22
CA TRP A 108 4.86 21.61 -8.96
C TRP A 108 3.68 21.03 -8.19
N ILE A 109 3.68 19.70 -8.05
CA ILE A 109 2.67 18.94 -7.34
C ILE A 109 3.28 18.39 -6.06
N ASN A 110 2.56 18.54 -4.95
CA ASN A 110 2.80 17.79 -3.72
C ASN A 110 1.77 16.66 -3.62
N LEU A 111 2.21 15.43 -3.92
CA LEU A 111 1.40 14.24 -3.78
C LEU A 111 1.38 13.82 -2.32
N GLU A 112 0.25 14.02 -1.67
CA GLU A 112 0.07 13.76 -0.24
C GLU A 112 -0.21 12.28 0.04
N TYR A 113 -0.09 11.87 1.31
CA TYR A 113 -0.51 10.53 1.72
C TYR A 113 -2.01 10.34 1.49
N LEU A 114 -2.40 9.11 1.16
CA LEU A 114 -3.78 8.66 1.09
C LEU A 114 -4.49 8.90 2.42
N SER A 115 -5.69 9.49 2.38
CA SER A 115 -6.59 9.53 3.53
C SER A 115 -8.06 9.30 3.15
N ALA A 116 -8.79 8.82 4.15
CA ALA A 116 -10.23 8.67 4.16
C ALA A 116 -10.93 9.79 4.94
N GLU A 117 -10.19 10.70 5.56
CA GLU A 117 -10.78 11.81 6.29
C GLU A 117 -11.50 12.78 5.35
N GLU A 118 -12.55 13.45 5.81
CA GLU A 118 -13.37 14.32 4.96
C GLU A 118 -12.62 15.57 4.48
N TRP A 119 -11.69 16.09 5.28
CA TRP A 119 -11.01 17.34 5.01
C TRP A 119 -10.13 17.28 3.74
N VAL A 120 -9.65 16.10 3.33
CA VAL A 120 -8.78 15.99 2.15
C VAL A 120 -9.49 16.38 0.85
N GLU A 121 -10.82 16.28 0.81
CA GLU A 121 -11.63 16.70 -0.34
C GLU A 121 -11.59 18.21 -0.53
N ALA A 122 -11.55 18.97 0.57
CA ALA A 122 -11.44 20.43 0.53
C ALA A 122 -10.02 20.91 0.23
N SER A 123 -9.01 20.07 0.52
CA SER A 123 -7.60 20.39 0.32
C SER A 123 -7.03 19.91 -1.02
N HIS A 124 -7.73 19.00 -1.71
CA HIS A 124 -7.32 18.49 -3.01
C HIS A 124 -7.30 19.57 -4.09
N ALA A 125 -6.25 19.57 -4.91
CA ALA A 125 -5.95 20.52 -5.98
C ALA A 125 -5.73 21.98 -5.53
N LEU A 126 -5.63 22.26 -4.22
CA LEU A 126 -5.43 23.63 -3.74
C LEU A 126 -4.02 24.16 -4.11
N PRO A 127 -3.93 25.39 -4.64
CA PRO A 127 -2.65 26.05 -4.89
C PRO A 127 -2.07 26.63 -3.59
N SER A 128 -0.75 26.60 -3.51
CA SER A 128 0.07 27.16 -2.43
C SER A 128 1.23 27.94 -3.05
N PRO A 129 1.08 29.26 -3.25
CA PRO A 129 2.15 30.11 -3.76
C PRO A 129 3.36 30.09 -2.82
N ASN A 130 4.55 29.86 -3.38
CA ASN A 130 5.77 29.90 -2.60
C ASN A 130 6.01 31.33 -2.08
N PRO A 131 6.36 31.52 -0.80
CA PRO A 131 6.47 32.86 -0.20
C PRO A 131 7.64 33.69 -0.73
N ARG A 132 8.61 33.09 -1.41
CA ARG A 132 9.86 33.75 -1.86
C ARG A 132 10.15 33.57 -3.34
N LEU A 133 9.79 32.42 -3.90
CA LEU A 133 10.06 32.07 -5.29
C LEU A 133 8.81 32.23 -6.15
N PRO A 134 8.94 32.54 -7.45
CA PRO A 134 7.83 32.59 -8.39
C PRO A 134 7.38 31.17 -8.79
N LEU A 135 7.00 30.35 -7.80
CA LEU A 135 6.55 28.99 -7.95
C LEU A 135 5.23 28.81 -7.20
N VAL A 136 4.33 27.98 -7.73
CA VAL A 136 3.09 27.58 -7.06
C VAL A 136 3.09 26.06 -6.92
N LYS A 137 2.98 25.58 -5.68
CA LYS A 137 2.84 24.16 -5.35
C LYS A 137 1.36 23.81 -5.26
N HIS A 138 0.91 22.73 -5.87
CA HIS A 138 -0.48 22.27 -5.76
C HIS A 138 -0.55 21.00 -4.92
N PHE A 139 -1.42 20.97 -3.91
CA PHE A 139 -1.63 19.78 -3.10
C PHE A 139 -2.52 18.78 -3.83
N PHE A 140 -2.08 17.53 -3.91
CA PHE A 140 -2.81 16.46 -4.59
C PHE A 140 -3.02 15.29 -3.64
N PHE A 141 -4.20 15.23 -3.02
CA PHE A 141 -4.58 14.18 -2.08
C PHE A 141 -5.21 12.96 -2.79
N PRO A 142 -4.61 11.76 -2.71
CA PRO A 142 -5.30 10.51 -2.99
C PRO A 142 -6.45 10.27 -2.02
N GLY A 143 -7.49 9.58 -2.46
CA GLY A 143 -8.65 9.34 -1.61
C GLY A 143 -9.73 8.45 -2.22
N PHE A 144 -10.79 8.28 -1.44
CA PHE A 144 -11.87 7.33 -1.72
C PHE A 144 -13.15 8.01 -2.21
N THR A 145 -13.13 9.28 -2.65
CA THR A 145 -14.28 9.97 -3.26
C THR A 145 -13.97 10.56 -4.63
N PRO A 146 -15.00 10.89 -5.43
CA PRO A 146 -14.81 11.63 -6.68
C PRO A 146 -14.22 13.04 -6.50
N ARG A 147 -14.12 13.56 -5.25
CA ARG A 147 -13.52 14.87 -4.95
C ARG A 147 -12.05 14.79 -4.52
N THR A 148 -11.43 13.62 -4.70
CA THR A 148 -10.02 13.36 -4.38
C THR A 148 -9.32 12.82 -5.62
N GLY A 149 -7.99 12.74 -5.59
CA GLY A 149 -7.18 12.27 -6.71
C GLY A 149 -7.37 10.79 -7.05
N GLY A 150 -8.16 10.03 -6.31
CA GLY A 150 -8.36 8.60 -6.55
C GLY A 150 -7.22 7.74 -6.00
N LEU A 151 -7.06 6.54 -6.57
CA LEU A 151 -6.14 5.50 -6.10
C LEU A 151 -5.32 4.93 -7.27
N LEU A 152 -4.06 4.57 -7.03
CA LEU A 152 -3.24 3.91 -8.05
C LEU A 152 -3.84 2.55 -8.43
N ARG A 153 -4.12 2.38 -9.71
CA ARG A 153 -4.68 1.16 -10.31
C ARG A 153 -4.24 1.09 -11.76
N GLU A 154 -3.34 0.16 -12.06
CA GLU A 154 -2.89 -0.08 -13.44
C GLU A 154 -4.06 -0.54 -14.31
N GLU A 155 -4.08 -0.13 -15.59
CA GLU A 155 -5.16 -0.41 -16.54
C GLU A 155 -5.55 -1.90 -16.59
N SER A 156 -4.55 -2.78 -16.57
CA SER A 156 -4.76 -4.23 -16.67
C SER A 156 -5.04 -4.94 -15.34
N LEU A 157 -5.02 -4.23 -14.20
CA LEU A 157 -4.94 -4.84 -12.88
C LEU A 157 -6.12 -5.77 -12.58
N ILE A 158 -7.32 -5.24 -12.72
CA ILE A 158 -8.59 -5.91 -12.38
C ILE A 158 -8.78 -7.16 -13.25
N ARG A 159 -8.56 -7.03 -14.57
CA ARG A 159 -8.60 -8.16 -15.50
C ARG A 159 -7.62 -9.26 -15.11
N ARG A 160 -6.34 -8.92 -14.86
CA ARG A 160 -5.31 -9.92 -14.51
C ARG A 160 -5.61 -10.61 -13.19
N ARG A 161 -6.15 -9.87 -12.21
CA ARG A 161 -6.59 -10.45 -10.94
C ARG A 161 -7.71 -11.46 -11.16
N ASP A 162 -8.76 -11.09 -11.89
CA ASP A 162 -9.92 -11.96 -12.10
C ASP A 162 -9.53 -13.22 -12.86
N GLU A 163 -8.67 -13.09 -13.88
CA GLU A 163 -8.08 -14.23 -14.60
C GLU A 163 -7.32 -15.16 -13.65
N PHE A 164 -6.47 -14.61 -12.76
CA PHE A 164 -5.70 -15.41 -11.80
C PHE A 164 -6.59 -16.07 -10.73
N GLN A 165 -7.55 -15.34 -10.16
CA GLN A 165 -8.46 -15.87 -9.14
C GLN A 165 -9.45 -16.90 -9.70
N GLY A 166 -9.79 -16.81 -10.98
CA GLY A 166 -10.61 -17.79 -11.69
C GLY A 166 -9.85 -19.05 -12.13
N ASP A 167 -8.52 -19.04 -12.10
CA ASP A 167 -7.67 -20.16 -12.54
C ASP A 167 -7.04 -20.89 -11.34
N ALA A 168 -7.64 -22.01 -10.95
CA ALA A 168 -7.12 -22.87 -9.89
C ALA A 168 -5.73 -23.45 -10.21
N GLY A 169 -5.42 -23.66 -11.50
CA GLY A 169 -4.12 -24.13 -11.96
C GLY A 169 -3.03 -23.08 -11.78
N ALA A 170 -3.32 -21.82 -12.13
CA ALA A 170 -2.42 -20.69 -11.92
C ALA A 170 -2.16 -20.44 -10.42
N GLN A 171 -3.19 -20.51 -9.58
CA GLN A 171 -3.04 -20.40 -8.13
C GLN A 171 -2.21 -21.54 -7.55
N ALA A 172 -2.48 -22.79 -7.95
CA ALA A 172 -1.68 -23.93 -7.49
C ALA A 172 -0.22 -23.83 -7.95
N ALA A 173 0.03 -23.36 -9.17
CA ALA A 173 1.39 -23.11 -9.68
C ALA A 173 2.10 -22.00 -8.89
N PHE A 174 1.39 -20.92 -8.56
CA PHE A 174 1.92 -19.84 -7.72
C PHE A 174 2.33 -20.38 -6.34
N TRP A 175 1.44 -21.11 -5.65
CA TRP A 175 1.73 -21.69 -4.33
C TRP A 175 2.89 -22.67 -4.37
N ARG A 176 2.94 -23.59 -5.35
CA ARG A 176 4.09 -24.51 -5.52
C ARG A 176 5.39 -23.76 -5.75
N GLY A 177 5.37 -22.70 -6.54
CA GLY A 177 6.56 -21.86 -6.78
C GLY A 177 6.99 -21.07 -5.54
N LEU A 178 6.04 -20.69 -4.67
CA LEU A 178 6.31 -19.88 -3.49
C LEU A 178 6.77 -20.72 -2.28
N VAL A 179 6.09 -21.85 -2.02
CA VAL A 179 6.29 -22.65 -0.80
C VAL A 179 6.53 -24.15 -1.05
N GLY A 180 6.60 -24.58 -2.31
CA GLY A 180 6.91 -25.97 -2.70
C GLY A 180 5.68 -26.89 -2.83
N GLU A 181 4.49 -26.42 -2.47
CA GLU A 181 3.26 -27.20 -2.47
C GLU A 181 2.02 -26.34 -2.70
N ALA A 182 0.92 -26.98 -3.11
CA ALA A 182 -0.38 -26.32 -3.25
C ALA A 182 -1.22 -26.49 -1.97
N PRO A 183 -2.02 -25.50 -1.58
CA PRO A 183 -2.90 -25.61 -0.43
C PRO A 183 -3.99 -26.67 -0.65
N PRO A 184 -4.42 -27.38 0.41
CA PRO A 184 -5.68 -28.12 0.39
C PRO A 184 -6.86 -27.23 -0.02
N GLU A 185 -7.89 -27.82 -0.61
CA GLU A 185 -9.06 -27.08 -1.13
C GLU A 185 -9.79 -26.26 -0.06
N ASP A 186 -9.84 -26.76 1.17
CA ASP A 186 -10.51 -26.16 2.33
C ASP A 186 -9.58 -25.29 3.19
N ALA A 187 -8.31 -25.11 2.78
CA ALA A 187 -7.35 -24.37 3.57
C ALA A 187 -7.63 -22.86 3.59
N LEU A 188 -7.65 -22.27 4.78
CA LEU A 188 -7.70 -20.82 4.98
C LEU A 188 -6.30 -20.23 4.86
N LYS A 189 -6.09 -19.33 3.91
CA LYS A 189 -4.79 -18.75 3.56
C LYS A 189 -4.72 -17.30 4.04
N LEU A 190 -3.82 -17.00 4.97
CA LEU A 190 -3.61 -15.67 5.54
C LEU A 190 -2.23 -15.14 5.13
N SER A 191 -2.18 -13.97 4.49
CA SER A 191 -0.92 -13.25 4.28
C SER A 191 -0.69 -12.23 5.40
N LEU A 192 0.54 -12.14 5.91
CA LEU A 192 0.90 -11.25 7.01
C LEU A 192 2.05 -10.31 6.60
N PHE A 193 1.75 -9.01 6.52
CA PHE A 193 2.71 -7.94 6.31
C PHE A 193 2.36 -6.74 7.18
N ASN A 194 3.08 -6.58 8.30
CA ASN A 194 2.72 -5.65 9.38
C ASN A 194 3.93 -4.90 9.96
N TYR A 195 3.70 -3.82 10.69
CA TYR A 195 4.72 -3.15 11.51
C TYR A 195 4.95 -3.88 12.84
N THR A 196 6.00 -3.49 13.55
CA THR A 196 6.26 -3.93 14.93
C THR A 196 5.08 -3.60 15.83
N GLY A 197 4.80 -4.48 16.80
CA GLY A 197 3.71 -4.29 17.77
C GLY A 197 2.38 -4.95 17.37
N ALA A 198 2.23 -5.39 16.11
CA ALA A 198 1.04 -6.15 15.71
C ALA A 198 0.99 -7.51 16.44
N PRO A 199 -0.19 -7.97 16.88
CA PRO A 199 -0.35 -9.16 17.71
C PRO A 199 -0.36 -10.47 16.88
N VAL A 200 0.71 -10.69 16.10
CA VAL A 200 0.84 -11.83 15.16
C VAL A 200 0.74 -13.19 15.87
N GLU A 201 1.40 -13.35 17.02
CA GLU A 201 1.37 -14.61 17.77
C GLU A 201 -0.03 -14.90 18.34
N SER A 202 -0.77 -13.87 18.74
CA SER A 202 -2.15 -13.98 19.18
C SER A 202 -3.08 -14.41 18.03
N LEU A 203 -2.86 -13.91 16.80
CA LEU A 203 -3.59 -14.36 15.61
C LEU A 203 -3.24 -15.81 15.27
N ALA A 204 -1.95 -16.17 15.32
CA ALA A 204 -1.50 -17.53 15.09
C ALA A 204 -2.11 -18.50 16.12
N ARG A 205 -2.23 -18.10 17.39
CA ARG A 205 -2.92 -18.88 18.41
C ARG A 205 -4.42 -19.00 18.16
N ALA A 206 -5.09 -17.92 17.78
CA ALA A 206 -6.53 -17.90 17.55
C ALA A 206 -6.92 -18.71 16.31
N SER A 207 -6.08 -18.69 15.27
CA SER A 207 -6.33 -19.43 14.02
C SER A 207 -6.31 -20.95 14.19
N VAL A 208 -5.66 -21.50 15.23
CA VAL A 208 -5.71 -22.94 15.54
C VAL A 208 -7.14 -23.42 15.79
N GLN A 209 -8.05 -22.53 16.21
CA GLN A 209 -9.45 -22.85 16.46
C GLN A 209 -10.31 -22.90 15.18
N TYR A 210 -9.75 -22.56 14.02
CA TYR A 210 -10.46 -22.67 12.75
C TYR A 210 -10.69 -24.16 12.40
N PRO A 211 -11.88 -24.57 11.91
CA PRO A 211 -12.19 -25.98 11.70
C PRO A 211 -11.37 -26.71 10.63
N GLY A 212 -10.78 -25.96 9.68
CA GLY A 212 -9.99 -26.50 8.58
C GLY A 212 -8.49 -26.18 8.68
N PRO A 213 -7.67 -26.62 7.70
CA PRO A 213 -6.25 -26.26 7.65
C PRO A 213 -6.08 -24.74 7.54
N VAL A 214 -5.11 -24.17 8.26
CA VAL A 214 -4.76 -22.75 8.14
C VAL A 214 -3.33 -22.60 7.65
N TRP A 215 -3.13 -21.79 6.62
CA TRP A 215 -1.84 -21.42 6.07
C TRP A 215 -1.54 -19.98 6.46
N LEU A 216 -0.46 -19.77 7.23
CA LEU A 216 0.05 -18.46 7.60
C LEU A 216 1.31 -18.18 6.78
N VAL A 217 1.27 -17.14 5.96
CA VAL A 217 2.36 -16.81 5.04
C VAL A 217 2.85 -15.40 5.32
N ALA A 218 4.14 -15.25 5.59
CA ALA A 218 4.78 -13.96 5.82
C ALA A 218 6.02 -13.81 4.93
N PRO A 219 6.10 -12.77 4.08
CA PRO A 219 7.37 -12.36 3.52
C PRO A 219 8.36 -11.96 4.62
N GLU A 220 9.66 -12.07 4.34
CA GLU A 220 10.73 -11.62 5.23
C GLU A 220 10.45 -10.22 5.80
N GLY A 221 10.51 -10.12 7.12
CA GLY A 221 10.18 -8.89 7.84
C GLY A 221 9.64 -9.18 9.24
N VAL A 222 8.96 -8.19 9.82
CA VAL A 222 8.47 -8.22 11.22
C VAL A 222 7.55 -9.42 11.47
N ALA A 223 6.61 -9.68 10.55
CA ALA A 223 5.65 -10.78 10.64
C ALA A 223 6.35 -12.14 10.67
N ALA A 224 7.34 -12.32 9.79
CA ALA A 224 8.12 -13.55 9.68
C ALA A 224 8.82 -13.90 11.00
N THR A 225 9.48 -12.92 11.63
CA THR A 225 10.14 -13.13 12.93
C THR A 225 9.15 -13.53 14.04
N ALA A 226 7.92 -13.00 14.02
CA ALA A 226 6.88 -13.43 14.97
C ALA A 226 6.36 -14.84 14.67
N LEU A 227 6.15 -15.19 13.39
CA LEU A 227 5.74 -16.53 12.99
C LEU A 227 6.80 -17.59 13.28
N GLU A 228 8.09 -17.29 13.13
CA GLU A 228 9.18 -18.21 13.48
C GLU A 228 9.21 -18.50 14.97
N ARG A 229 9.03 -17.48 15.81
CA ARG A 229 8.89 -17.66 17.26
C ARG A 229 7.68 -18.52 17.60
N TRP A 230 6.53 -18.25 16.98
CA TRP A 230 5.33 -19.08 17.15
C TRP A 230 5.56 -20.53 16.74
N ARG A 231 6.22 -20.78 15.60
CA ARG A 231 6.54 -22.13 15.07
C ARG A 231 7.38 -22.97 16.03
N GLN A 232 8.15 -22.35 16.92
CA GLN A 232 8.94 -23.06 17.94
C GLN A 232 8.10 -23.45 19.17
N SER A 233 6.87 -22.93 19.31
CA SER A 233 5.97 -23.28 20.41
C SER A 233 5.31 -24.64 20.22
N GLU A 234 5.05 -25.36 21.32
CA GLU A 234 4.39 -26.68 21.29
C GLU A 234 3.01 -26.65 20.61
N ARG A 235 2.26 -25.56 20.82
CA ARG A 235 0.91 -25.33 20.26
C ARG A 235 0.89 -25.10 18.75
N SER A 236 2.00 -24.71 18.14
CA SER A 236 2.04 -24.51 16.68
C SER A 236 1.94 -25.81 15.89
N ARG A 237 2.19 -26.96 16.53
CA ARG A 237 2.15 -28.29 15.90
C ARG A 237 0.74 -28.82 15.67
N GLU A 238 -0.30 -28.10 16.13
CA GLU A 238 -1.66 -28.63 16.23
C GLU A 238 -2.56 -28.35 15.01
N SER A 239 -2.24 -27.41 14.10
CA SER A 239 -3.00 -27.24 12.84
C SER A 239 -2.45 -26.23 11.82
N ASN A 240 -1.70 -25.21 12.27
CA ASN A 240 -1.22 -24.16 11.37
C ASN A 240 -0.02 -24.60 10.52
N ARG A 241 -0.10 -24.36 9.21
CA ARG A 241 1.04 -24.47 8.29
C ARG A 241 1.66 -23.10 8.09
N ILE A 242 2.91 -22.96 8.50
CA ILE A 242 3.60 -21.66 8.58
C ILE A 242 4.66 -21.58 7.51
N PHE A 243 4.60 -20.53 6.68
CA PHE A 243 5.56 -20.27 5.62
C PHE A 243 6.16 -18.87 5.78
N VAL A 244 7.46 -18.84 6.03
CA VAL A 244 8.28 -17.63 5.88
C VAL A 244 8.92 -17.69 4.50
N VAL A 245 8.65 -16.68 3.68
CA VAL A 245 9.07 -16.62 2.28
C VAL A 245 9.96 -15.40 2.05
N PRO A 246 10.83 -15.39 1.02
CA PRO A 246 11.62 -14.22 0.69
C PRO A 246 10.75 -12.98 0.48
N PHE A 247 11.32 -11.79 0.70
CA PHE A 247 10.65 -10.56 0.33
C PHE A 247 10.28 -10.59 -1.16
N LEU A 248 9.02 -10.27 -1.48
CA LEU A 248 8.49 -10.43 -2.83
C LEU A 248 8.61 -9.14 -3.65
N PRO A 249 8.97 -9.23 -4.94
CA PRO A 249 8.80 -8.11 -5.87
C PRO A 249 7.34 -7.63 -5.87
N GLN A 250 7.12 -6.33 -6.05
CA GLN A 250 5.79 -5.71 -5.90
C GLN A 250 4.68 -6.41 -6.71
N ASP A 251 4.97 -6.79 -7.97
CA ASP A 251 3.98 -7.46 -8.84
C ASP A 251 3.71 -8.91 -8.41
N ARG A 252 4.69 -9.56 -7.74
CA ARG A 252 4.52 -10.90 -7.13
C ARG A 252 3.77 -10.83 -5.80
N TYR A 253 3.89 -9.72 -5.08
CA TYR A 253 3.13 -9.47 -3.88
C TYR A 253 1.63 -9.30 -4.19
N ASP A 254 1.27 -8.64 -5.30
CA ASP A 254 -0.12 -8.61 -5.78
C ASP A 254 -0.69 -10.04 -5.96
N LEU A 255 0.08 -10.97 -6.55
CA LEU A 255 -0.35 -12.38 -6.69
C LEU A 255 -0.57 -13.08 -5.34
N LEU A 256 0.27 -12.79 -4.33
CA LEU A 256 0.08 -13.32 -2.98
C LEU A 256 -1.25 -12.85 -2.41
N LEU A 257 -1.55 -11.56 -2.53
CA LEU A 257 -2.81 -10.98 -2.06
C LEU A 257 -4.02 -11.62 -2.76
N TRP A 258 -3.91 -11.90 -4.06
CA TRP A 258 -4.98 -12.52 -4.84
C TRP A 258 -5.20 -13.99 -4.50
N ALA A 259 -4.14 -14.70 -4.09
CA ALA A 259 -4.14 -16.12 -3.75
C ALA A 259 -4.56 -16.40 -2.29
N CYS A 260 -4.55 -15.38 -1.43
CA CYS A 260 -4.95 -15.48 -0.02
C CYS A 260 -6.45 -15.18 0.18
N ASP A 261 -7.00 -15.70 1.29
CA ASP A 261 -8.40 -15.51 1.67
C ASP A 261 -8.57 -14.30 2.61
N VAL A 262 -7.56 -13.97 3.42
CA VAL A 262 -7.52 -12.74 4.21
C VAL A 262 -6.11 -12.16 4.17
N ASN A 263 -6.01 -10.86 3.93
CA ASN A 263 -4.74 -10.16 3.81
C ASN A 263 -4.52 -9.17 4.95
N PHE A 264 -3.53 -9.42 5.80
CA PHE A 264 -3.07 -8.46 6.82
C PHE A 264 -1.96 -7.63 6.20
N VAL A 265 -2.25 -6.36 5.95
CA VAL A 265 -1.39 -5.44 5.20
C VAL A 265 -1.09 -4.20 6.02
N ARG A 266 -0.19 -3.34 5.55
CA ARG A 266 0.26 -2.15 6.27
C ARG A 266 0.53 -0.96 5.35
N GLY A 267 0.76 0.21 5.95
CA GLY A 267 1.18 1.40 5.22
C GLY A 267 0.16 1.80 4.15
N GLU A 268 0.65 2.28 3.01
CA GLU A 268 -0.21 2.81 1.94
C GLU A 268 -0.33 1.88 0.72
N ASP A 269 0.79 1.54 0.05
CA ASP A 269 0.73 0.73 -1.19
C ASP A 269 0.02 -0.61 -0.94
N SER A 270 0.52 -1.42 0.01
CA SER A 270 -0.06 -2.74 0.26
C SER A 270 -1.51 -2.69 0.76
N PHE A 271 -1.90 -1.59 1.41
CA PHE A 271 -3.27 -1.34 1.82
C PHE A 271 -4.20 -1.08 0.63
N VAL A 272 -3.77 -0.29 -0.35
CA VAL A 272 -4.50 -0.12 -1.63
C VAL A 272 -4.52 -1.43 -2.41
N ARG A 273 -3.41 -2.17 -2.46
CA ARG A 273 -3.33 -3.44 -3.20
C ARG A 273 -4.26 -4.52 -2.63
N ALA A 274 -4.41 -4.59 -1.31
CA ALA A 274 -5.35 -5.52 -0.68
C ALA A 274 -6.81 -5.23 -1.02
N GLN A 275 -7.16 -3.95 -1.19
CA GLN A 275 -8.49 -3.56 -1.67
C GLN A 275 -8.70 -4.03 -3.10
N TRP A 276 -7.71 -3.82 -3.98
CA TRP A 276 -7.77 -4.31 -5.35
C TRP A 276 -7.78 -5.83 -5.45
N ALA A 277 -7.29 -6.58 -4.45
CA ALA A 277 -7.42 -8.02 -4.44
C ALA A 277 -8.87 -8.52 -4.34
N GLY A 278 -9.82 -7.67 -3.91
CA GLY A 278 -11.23 -8.06 -3.75
C GLY A 278 -11.42 -9.15 -2.68
N LYS A 279 -10.52 -9.21 -1.70
CA LYS A 279 -10.50 -10.18 -0.60
C LYS A 279 -10.59 -9.46 0.74
N PRO A 280 -11.14 -10.11 1.79
CA PRO A 280 -11.09 -9.57 3.15
C PRO A 280 -9.67 -9.15 3.53
N MET A 281 -9.56 -8.04 4.24
CA MET A 281 -8.27 -7.49 4.65
C MET A 281 -8.32 -6.93 6.07
N VAL A 282 -7.13 -6.75 6.65
CA VAL A 282 -6.91 -6.06 7.92
C VAL A 282 -5.74 -5.11 7.74
N TRP A 283 -5.95 -3.83 8.06
CA TRP A 283 -4.92 -2.80 7.92
C TRP A 283 -4.21 -2.56 9.24
N HIS A 284 -2.88 -2.68 9.24
CA HIS A 284 -2.02 -2.13 10.29
C HIS A 284 -1.54 -0.74 9.85
N VAL A 285 -2.20 0.30 10.33
CA VAL A 285 -1.83 1.69 10.03
C VAL A 285 -0.51 2.02 10.71
N TYR A 286 0.32 2.87 10.09
CA TYR A 286 1.59 3.30 10.68
C TYR A 286 1.31 4.08 11.98
N PRO A 287 1.88 3.70 13.13
CA PRO A 287 1.69 4.46 14.37
C PRO A 287 2.28 5.86 14.25
N GLN A 288 1.45 6.87 14.52
CA GLN A 288 1.83 8.29 14.51
C GLN A 288 1.70 8.88 15.91
N ASP A 289 2.41 9.99 16.14
CA ASP A 289 2.32 10.81 17.35
C ASP A 289 0.88 11.23 17.64
N ASP A 290 0.59 11.50 18.92
CA ASP A 290 -0.74 11.88 19.43
C ASP A 290 -1.89 10.94 19.01
N ASP A 291 -1.57 9.68 18.74
CA ASP A 291 -2.54 8.68 18.31
C ASP A 291 -3.31 9.05 17.01
N ALA A 292 -2.75 9.95 16.19
CA ALA A 292 -3.39 10.43 14.95
C ALA A 292 -3.74 9.31 13.95
N HIS A 293 -2.97 8.22 13.99
CA HIS A 293 -3.22 7.02 13.20
C HIS A 293 -4.59 6.37 13.50
N TRP A 294 -5.14 6.51 14.71
CA TRP A 294 -6.49 6.04 15.04
C TRP A 294 -7.58 6.85 14.35
N VAL A 295 -7.38 8.16 14.17
CA VAL A 295 -8.32 9.01 13.41
C VAL A 295 -8.36 8.57 11.96
N LYS A 296 -7.19 8.34 11.35
CA LYS A 296 -7.06 7.84 9.98
C LYS A 296 -7.71 6.45 9.80
N LEU A 297 -7.47 5.54 10.76
CA LEU A 297 -8.08 4.21 10.79
C LEU A 297 -9.61 4.29 10.90
N ALA A 298 -10.13 5.10 11.82
CA ALA A 298 -11.57 5.27 12.05
C ALA A 298 -12.27 5.88 10.83
N ALA A 299 -11.66 6.88 10.18
CA ALA A 299 -12.19 7.49 8.96
C ALA A 299 -12.32 6.45 7.83
N PHE A 300 -11.31 5.59 7.65
CA PHE A 300 -11.41 4.51 6.66
C PHE A 300 -12.45 3.46 7.06
N LEU A 301 -12.46 2.99 8.31
CA LEU A 301 -13.43 2.00 8.78
C LEU A 301 -14.88 2.47 8.58
N ALA A 302 -15.17 3.75 8.86
CA ALA A 302 -16.49 4.33 8.66
C ALA A 302 -16.94 4.26 7.19
N ARG A 303 -16.02 4.48 6.25
CA ARG A 303 -16.28 4.40 4.81
C ARG A 303 -16.37 2.96 4.31
N TYR A 304 -15.42 2.13 4.69
CA TYR A 304 -15.33 0.74 4.24
C TYR A 304 -16.54 -0.05 4.73
N THR A 305 -16.91 0.08 6.01
CA THR A 305 -18.05 -0.65 6.58
C THR A 305 -19.42 -0.05 6.24
N ALA A 306 -19.48 1.03 5.46
CA ALA A 306 -20.72 1.62 5.03
C ALA A 306 -21.55 0.62 4.19
N GLY A 307 -22.81 0.41 4.58
CA GLY A 307 -23.72 -0.51 3.91
C GLY A 307 -23.63 -1.97 4.38
N LEU A 308 -22.64 -2.33 5.23
CA LEU A 308 -22.69 -3.60 5.95
C LEU A 308 -23.78 -3.57 7.03
N ASP A 309 -24.36 -4.73 7.35
CA ASP A 309 -25.15 -4.82 8.58
C ASP A 309 -24.25 -4.64 9.80
N ARG A 310 -24.89 -4.23 10.90
CA ARG A 310 -24.20 -3.87 12.15
C ARG A 310 -23.29 -4.97 12.69
N SER A 311 -23.65 -6.25 12.49
CA SER A 311 -22.85 -7.34 13.03
C SER A 311 -21.57 -7.58 12.23
N HIS A 312 -21.64 -7.49 10.89
CA HIS A 312 -20.46 -7.59 10.03
C HIS A 312 -19.55 -6.38 10.17
N ALA A 313 -20.11 -5.17 10.24
CA ALA A 313 -19.35 -3.95 10.50
C ALA A 313 -18.59 -4.03 11.84
N ALA A 314 -19.27 -4.49 12.91
CA ALA A 314 -18.65 -4.67 14.21
C ALA A 314 -17.52 -5.71 14.21
N ALA A 315 -17.66 -6.80 13.45
CA ALA A 315 -16.61 -7.83 13.32
C ALA A 315 -15.35 -7.27 12.62
N VAL A 316 -15.52 -6.49 11.54
CA VAL A 316 -14.42 -5.80 10.85
C VAL A 316 -13.74 -4.82 11.80
N THR A 317 -14.50 -3.87 12.37
CA THR A 317 -13.97 -2.84 13.27
C THR A 317 -13.24 -3.47 14.46
N SER A 318 -13.82 -4.46 15.12
CA SER A 318 -13.22 -5.09 16.30
C SER A 318 -11.89 -5.78 15.97
N LEU A 319 -11.79 -6.47 14.84
CA LEU A 319 -10.54 -7.12 14.44
C LEU A 319 -9.48 -6.09 14.07
N TRP A 320 -9.84 -5.05 13.31
CA TRP A 320 -8.92 -4.01 12.88
C TRP A 320 -8.37 -3.23 14.08
N GLU A 321 -9.23 -2.83 15.02
CA GLU A 321 -8.77 -2.18 16.23
C GLU A 321 -7.92 -3.12 17.10
N ALA A 322 -8.32 -4.38 17.28
CA ALA A 322 -7.53 -5.34 18.05
C ALA A 322 -6.15 -5.60 17.42
N TRP A 323 -6.04 -5.54 16.08
CA TRP A 323 -4.78 -5.69 15.35
C TRP A 323 -3.84 -4.48 15.47
N ASN A 324 -4.39 -3.26 15.63
CA ASN A 324 -3.62 -2.03 15.78
C ASN A 324 -3.28 -1.70 17.26
N ARG A 325 -3.87 -2.40 18.23
CA ARG A 325 -3.46 -2.29 19.64
C ARG A 325 -2.13 -3.00 19.85
N ARG A 326 -1.21 -2.36 20.59
CA ARG A 326 0.06 -2.97 20.96
C ARG A 326 -0.14 -4.05 22.02
N GLU A 327 0.66 -5.11 21.96
CA GLU A 327 0.79 -6.07 23.06
C GLU A 327 2.08 -5.83 23.86
N PRO A 328 2.03 -5.85 25.23
CA PRO A 328 0.85 -6.05 26.06
C PRO A 328 -0.13 -4.86 26.01
N ALA A 329 -1.42 -5.16 26.16
CA ALA A 329 -2.50 -4.19 26.05
C ALA A 329 -2.33 -3.03 27.04
N ALA A 330 -2.61 -1.81 26.60
CA ALA A 330 -2.57 -0.64 27.46
C ALA A 330 -3.73 -0.67 28.47
N SER A 331 -3.63 0.08 29.57
CA SER A 331 -4.73 0.22 30.55
C SER A 331 -6.02 0.77 29.92
N GLN A 332 -5.89 1.50 28.80
CA GLN A 332 -7.01 2.04 28.01
C GLN A 332 -7.74 0.98 27.15
N ASP A 333 -7.22 -0.25 27.08
CA ASP A 333 -7.81 -1.33 26.30
C ASP A 333 -8.70 -2.28 27.14
N VAL A 334 -8.87 -1.98 28.43
CA VAL A 334 -9.73 -2.75 29.35
C VAL A 334 -11.18 -2.79 28.84
N GLY A 335 -11.72 -4.00 28.68
CA GLY A 335 -13.09 -4.24 28.22
C GLY A 335 -13.27 -4.30 26.69
N LYS A 336 -12.23 -3.99 25.90
CA LYS A 336 -12.28 -4.18 24.45
C LYS A 336 -12.06 -5.66 24.09
N PRO A 337 -12.63 -6.16 22.96
CA PRO A 337 -12.44 -7.55 22.57
C PRO A 337 -10.96 -7.90 22.38
N ALA A 338 -10.54 -9.04 22.93
CA ALA A 338 -9.23 -9.62 22.65
C ALA A 338 -9.15 -10.08 21.19
N LEU A 339 -7.95 -10.07 20.61
CA LEU A 339 -7.74 -10.43 19.21
C LEU A 339 -8.36 -11.77 18.84
N GLY A 340 -8.26 -12.79 19.71
CA GLY A 340 -8.81 -14.11 19.42
C GLY A 340 -10.34 -14.13 19.25
N ALA A 341 -11.06 -13.38 20.08
CA ALA A 341 -12.52 -13.26 19.96
C ALA A 341 -12.90 -12.45 18.72
N ALA A 342 -12.20 -11.34 18.46
CA ALA A 342 -12.43 -10.53 17.26
C ALA A 342 -12.14 -11.32 15.97
N TRP A 343 -11.09 -12.14 15.97
CA TRP A 343 -10.76 -13.04 14.86
C TRP A 343 -11.85 -14.09 14.64
N ALA A 344 -12.35 -14.74 15.69
CA ALA A 344 -13.42 -15.74 15.57
C ALA A 344 -14.69 -15.14 14.93
N GLU A 345 -15.10 -13.95 15.38
CA GLU A 345 -16.26 -13.26 14.81
C GLU A 345 -16.05 -12.85 13.34
N PHE A 346 -14.85 -12.37 12.99
CA PHE A 346 -14.50 -12.03 11.61
C PHE A 346 -14.45 -13.26 10.70
N ALA A 347 -13.74 -14.31 11.12
CA ALA A 347 -13.56 -15.54 10.35
C ALA A 347 -14.89 -16.29 10.14
N GLY A 348 -15.77 -16.28 11.15
CA GLY A 348 -17.12 -16.85 11.06
C GLY A 348 -18.04 -16.12 10.06
N ARG A 349 -17.66 -14.92 9.61
CA ARG A 349 -18.41 -14.08 8.65
C ARG A 349 -17.69 -13.93 7.31
N ARG A 350 -16.64 -14.71 7.06
CA ARG A 350 -15.71 -14.52 5.92
C ARG A 350 -16.41 -14.44 4.57
N GLU A 351 -17.42 -15.29 4.31
CA GLU A 351 -18.13 -15.30 3.03
C GLU A 351 -18.82 -13.96 2.72
N ALA A 352 -19.55 -13.41 3.70
CA ALA A 352 -20.19 -12.11 3.57
C ALA A 352 -19.17 -10.97 3.46
N LEU A 353 -18.07 -11.05 4.22
CA LEU A 353 -16.99 -10.06 4.14
C LEU A 353 -16.22 -10.13 2.80
N GLU A 354 -16.13 -11.30 2.18
CA GLU A 354 -15.54 -11.46 0.85
C GLU A 354 -16.45 -10.89 -0.25
N ALA A 355 -17.77 -11.11 -0.15
CA ALA A 355 -18.74 -10.46 -1.02
C ALA A 355 -18.66 -8.93 -0.89
N HIS A 356 -18.54 -8.42 0.33
CA HIS A 356 -18.34 -7.00 0.59
C HIS A 356 -17.02 -6.47 0.02
N ALA A 357 -15.90 -7.18 0.19
CA ALA A 357 -14.61 -6.76 -0.38
C ALA A 357 -14.65 -6.67 -1.92
N ARG A 358 -15.34 -7.61 -2.59
CA ARG A 358 -15.59 -7.54 -4.04
C ARG A 358 -16.45 -6.33 -4.43
N ALA A 359 -17.53 -6.08 -3.70
CA ALA A 359 -18.40 -4.93 -3.95
C ALA A 359 -17.67 -3.59 -3.72
N TRP A 360 -16.88 -3.50 -2.65
CA TRP A 360 -16.00 -2.37 -2.37
C TRP A 360 -15.03 -2.13 -3.53
N CYS A 361 -14.29 -3.16 -3.95
CA CYS A 361 -13.38 -3.08 -5.09
C CYS A 361 -14.08 -2.59 -6.36
N ALA A 362 -15.25 -3.13 -6.70
CA ALA A 362 -16.02 -2.70 -7.88
C ALA A 362 -16.44 -1.23 -7.77
N SER A 363 -16.84 -0.76 -6.58
CA SER A 363 -17.22 0.63 -6.35
C SER A 363 -16.07 1.64 -6.57
N LEU A 364 -14.83 1.19 -6.32
CA LEU A 364 -13.61 1.97 -6.58
C LEU A 364 -13.21 1.88 -8.06
N ASP A 365 -13.46 0.74 -8.70
CA ASP A 365 -13.07 0.48 -10.10
C ASP A 365 -13.77 1.42 -11.11
N HIS A 366 -15.00 1.85 -10.82
CA HIS A 366 -15.76 2.80 -11.65
C HIS A 366 -15.16 4.21 -11.76
N ARG A 367 -14.02 4.47 -11.12
CA ARG A 367 -13.38 5.78 -11.06
C ARG A 367 -12.09 5.78 -11.88
N ARG A 368 -11.67 6.97 -12.33
CA ARG A 368 -10.32 7.14 -12.87
C ARG A 368 -9.30 6.88 -11.77
N ASP A 369 -8.18 6.28 -12.13
CA ASP A 369 -7.10 6.00 -11.21
C ASP A 369 -6.24 7.25 -10.93
N LEU A 370 -5.40 7.18 -9.90
CA LEU A 370 -4.58 8.31 -9.45
C LEU A 370 -3.65 8.86 -10.53
N ALA A 371 -3.02 8.01 -11.34
CA ALA A 371 -2.10 8.48 -12.36
C ALA A 371 -2.87 9.21 -13.47
N ALA A 372 -4.03 8.69 -13.86
CA ALA A 372 -4.90 9.34 -14.84
C ALA A 372 -5.44 10.68 -14.34
N GLU A 373 -5.94 10.76 -13.10
CA GLU A 373 -6.40 12.03 -12.50
C GLU A 373 -5.26 13.05 -12.40
N LEU A 374 -4.06 12.61 -12.00
CA LEU A 374 -2.91 13.49 -11.86
C LEU A 374 -2.41 14.02 -13.22
N VAL A 375 -2.34 13.17 -14.24
CA VAL A 375 -1.97 13.59 -15.59
C VAL A 375 -3.03 14.52 -16.19
N ASP A 376 -4.32 14.22 -16.01
CA ASP A 376 -5.42 15.09 -16.47
C ASP A 376 -5.40 16.47 -15.78
N PHE A 377 -5.13 16.49 -14.49
CA PHE A 377 -4.98 17.74 -13.74
C PHE A 377 -3.85 18.60 -14.31
N VAL A 378 -2.69 18.00 -14.58
CA VAL A 378 -1.55 18.72 -15.17
C VAL A 378 -1.85 19.16 -16.61
N ASP A 379 -2.31 18.26 -17.47
CA ASP A 379 -2.44 18.52 -18.90
C ASP A 379 -3.61 19.46 -19.24
N ASN A 380 -4.68 19.43 -18.44
CA ASN A 380 -5.95 20.07 -18.79
C ASN A 380 -6.44 21.11 -17.76
N THR A 381 -5.82 21.20 -16.58
CA THR A 381 -6.24 22.17 -15.53
C THR A 381 -5.18 23.23 -15.24
N LEU A 382 -3.90 22.86 -15.26
CA LEU A 382 -2.79 23.76 -14.86
C LEU A 382 -2.20 24.61 -15.99
#